data_AF-A0A430Q599-F1
#
_entry.id   AF-A0A430Q599-F1
#
_cell.length_a   1.000
_cell.length_b   1.000
_cell.length_c   1.000
_cell.angle_alpha   90.00
_cell.angle_beta   90.00
_cell.angle_gamma   90.00
#
_symmetry.space_group_name_H-M   'P 1'
#
loop_
_entity.id
_entity.type
_entity.pdbx_description
1 polymer ?
#
loop_
_entity_poly.entity_id
_entity_poly.type
_entity_poly.pdbx_seq_one_letter_code
_entity_poly.pdbx_strand_id
1 'polypeptide(L)'
;MALNDQNKKIYFKEKEIKDVGPSVDSDDIEQRIAARRIRIQNRGDVHSNETKSSKKEIGLGKSQIDLSSKRISKLISDGDAFITNIRVACDAREYFKRTEDHELNHNRIRVLEDEATRSLEVFNKITEQWEKAQESELLDETKEMLDKQNTLCKDLIAEKNKLINELNLNAFLDQREKLTSEQNAEWGMLMNEIKQKQNLNLTNENISTAKKSSETSDTICTPIFISIKLEPILPWFNTNYLKQREDQAIEYEKELYDLRTKYSEEYNALKISLGAEVETFESHLQKLKSTYQLNLEKLDYNYQVLKRRDEENTVLKSNQKRRITRLQDTLNNLRIKSTKQEQQYKVENEQLSEDYKRRMENYSDLQKKSKLLIESVQRNFHDIWIMNEENLKQLGNRLLEAHRIITEQQLGLTWNPPDISFMENVGPVKQITSIPPAIIAMELALQSDKKTCIQLSI
;
A
#
# COMPACT_ATOMS: atom_id res chain seq x y z
N MET A 1 4.10 -25.57 -38.06
CA MET A 1 4.95 -25.18 -39.20
C MET A 1 6.39 -25.32 -38.75
N ALA A 2 7.07 -26.29 -39.35
CA ALA A 2 8.50 -26.54 -39.21
C ALA A 2 9.33 -25.40 -39.82
N LEU A 3 10.63 -25.38 -39.45
CA LEU A 3 11.80 -24.70 -40.04
C LEU A 3 12.56 -23.94 -38.94
N ASN A 4 13.87 -24.08 -38.72
CA ASN A 4 14.90 -24.80 -39.44
C ASN A 4 16.12 -24.91 -38.51
N ASP A 5 16.47 -26.12 -38.12
CA ASP A 5 17.60 -26.42 -37.24
C ASP A 5 18.75 -26.95 -38.09
N GLN A 6 19.51 -26.05 -38.72
CA GLN A 6 20.72 -26.40 -39.48
C GLN A 6 21.77 -25.29 -39.38
N ASN A 7 22.68 -25.44 -38.42
CA ASN A 7 24.14 -25.42 -38.62
C ASN A 7 24.85 -25.00 -37.34
N LYS A 8 25.43 -25.99 -36.65
CA LYS A 8 26.78 -25.91 -36.04
C LYS A 8 27.15 -27.27 -35.42
N LYS A 9 27.46 -28.24 -36.26
CA LYS A 9 28.42 -29.28 -35.90
C LYS A 9 29.80 -28.77 -36.32
N ILE A 10 30.51 -28.16 -35.37
CA ILE A 10 31.96 -27.99 -35.47
C ILE A 10 32.56 -28.84 -34.36
N TYR A 11 33.40 -29.76 -34.80
CA TYR A 11 34.16 -30.74 -34.05
C TYR A 11 34.83 -30.15 -32.81
N PHE A 12 34.46 -30.60 -31.62
CA PHE A 12 35.37 -30.62 -30.47
C PHE A 12 35.96 -32.02 -30.37
N LYS A 13 37.27 -32.09 -30.63
CA LYS A 13 38.11 -33.24 -30.35
C LYS A 13 38.16 -33.39 -28.83
N GLU A 14 37.53 -34.43 -28.28
CA GLU A 14 37.78 -34.85 -26.90
C GLU A 14 39.28 -35.20 -26.79
N LYS A 15 40.04 -34.29 -26.18
CA LYS A 15 41.33 -34.65 -25.60
C LYS A 15 41.01 -35.24 -24.23
N GLU A 16 41.37 -36.50 -24.03
CA GLU A 16 41.49 -37.11 -22.72
C GLU A 16 42.27 -36.16 -21.80
N ILE A 17 41.57 -35.59 -20.82
CA ILE A 17 42.17 -34.77 -19.77
C ILE A 17 42.87 -35.76 -18.84
N LYS A 18 44.19 -35.88 -19.02
CA LYS A 18 45.05 -36.43 -17.98
C LYS A 18 44.90 -35.55 -16.75
N ASP A 19 44.50 -36.19 -15.66
CA ASP A 19 44.43 -35.73 -14.27
C ASP A 19 45.28 -34.46 -14.03
N VAL A 20 44.63 -33.29 -14.10
CA VAL A 20 45.23 -32.01 -13.75
C VAL A 20 44.85 -31.78 -12.29
N GLY A 21 45.86 -31.65 -11.43
CA GLY A 21 45.69 -31.50 -9.99
C GLY A 21 44.75 -30.35 -9.55
N PRO A 22 44.57 -30.16 -8.24
CA PRO A 22 43.50 -29.33 -7.68
C PRO A 22 43.41 -27.93 -8.31
N SER A 23 42.26 -27.59 -8.88
CA SER A 23 42.01 -26.31 -9.54
C SER A 23 41.36 -25.30 -8.58
N VAL A 24 41.74 -24.01 -8.72
CA VAL A 24 41.19 -22.91 -7.90
C VAL A 24 39.80 -22.48 -8.36
N ASP A 25 39.46 -22.80 -9.61
CA ASP A 25 38.18 -22.45 -10.24
C ASP A 25 37.20 -23.63 -10.28
N SER A 26 37.44 -24.66 -9.46
CA SER A 26 36.51 -25.79 -9.28
C SER A 26 35.30 -25.39 -8.43
N ASP A 27 34.12 -25.93 -8.74
CA ASP A 27 32.89 -25.70 -7.98
C ASP A 27 32.95 -26.33 -6.56
N ASP A 28 33.81 -27.34 -6.38
CA ASP A 28 33.98 -28.06 -5.12
C ASP A 28 34.88 -27.31 -4.11
N ILE A 29 34.36 -27.12 -2.89
CA ILE A 29 35.00 -26.35 -1.81
C ILE A 29 36.32 -27.00 -1.37
N GLU A 30 36.38 -28.32 -1.32
CA GLU A 30 37.58 -29.05 -0.86
C GLU A 30 38.74 -28.94 -1.84
N GLN A 31 38.45 -28.99 -3.15
CA GLN A 31 39.46 -28.80 -4.20
C GLN A 31 40.05 -27.39 -4.19
N ARG A 32 39.23 -26.35 -3.93
CA ARG A 32 39.72 -24.97 -3.78
C ARG A 32 40.63 -24.80 -2.56
N ILE A 33 40.31 -25.45 -1.45
CA ILE A 33 41.13 -25.43 -0.23
C ILE A 33 42.48 -26.13 -0.48
N ALA A 34 42.47 -27.29 -1.15
CA ALA A 34 43.69 -28.03 -1.50
C ALA A 34 44.59 -27.23 -2.47
N ALA A 35 44.01 -26.63 -3.52
CA ALA A 35 44.72 -25.79 -4.48
C ALA A 35 45.34 -24.55 -3.82
N ARG A 36 44.65 -23.97 -2.83
CA ARG A 36 45.15 -22.82 -2.07
C ARG A 36 46.28 -23.20 -1.10
N ARG A 37 46.22 -24.38 -0.47
CA ARG A 37 47.33 -24.92 0.34
C ARG A 37 48.59 -25.16 -0.49
N ILE A 38 48.46 -25.71 -1.70
CA ILE A 38 49.59 -25.93 -2.61
C ILE A 38 50.24 -24.61 -3.04
N ARG A 39 49.44 -23.56 -3.33
CA ARG A 39 50.00 -22.21 -3.61
C ARG A 39 50.75 -21.61 -2.42
N ILE A 40 50.26 -21.82 -1.20
CA ILE A 40 50.91 -21.30 0.02
C ILE A 40 52.23 -22.03 0.27
N GLN A 41 52.26 -23.36 0.09
CA GLN A 41 53.47 -24.16 0.20
C GLN A 41 54.52 -23.77 -0.86
N ASN A 42 54.11 -23.60 -2.12
CA ASN A 42 55.01 -23.16 -3.18
C ASN A 42 55.52 -21.71 -2.97
N ARG A 43 54.76 -20.83 -2.31
CA ARG A 43 55.26 -19.51 -1.90
C ARG A 43 56.28 -19.59 -0.76
N GLY A 44 56.14 -20.54 0.16
CA GLY A 44 57.14 -20.83 1.19
C GLY A 44 58.46 -21.33 0.60
N ASP A 45 58.38 -22.24 -0.39
CA ASP A 45 59.56 -22.83 -1.03
C ASP A 45 60.33 -21.85 -1.94
N VAL A 46 59.65 -20.85 -2.50
CA VAL A 46 60.28 -19.74 -3.27
C VAL A 46 61.14 -18.84 -2.37
N HIS A 47 60.85 -18.75 -1.06
CA HIS A 47 61.68 -17.99 -0.12
C HIS A 47 62.93 -18.76 0.36
N SER A 48 62.97 -20.08 0.22
CA SER A 48 64.12 -20.92 0.62
C SER A 48 65.12 -21.24 -0.49
N ASN A 49 64.80 -20.97 -1.77
CA ASN A 49 65.65 -21.35 -2.91
C ASN A 49 66.58 -20.24 -3.45
N GLU A 50 66.68 -19.07 -2.80
CA GLU A 50 67.58 -17.99 -3.25
C GLU A 50 69.04 -18.11 -2.75
N THR A 51 69.41 -19.12 -1.95
CA THR A 51 70.77 -19.23 -1.38
C THR A 51 71.72 -20.21 -2.08
N LYS A 52 71.46 -20.61 -3.34
CA LYS A 52 72.44 -21.35 -4.15
C LYS A 52 72.53 -20.82 -5.57
N SER A 53 73.22 -19.69 -5.73
CA SER A 53 73.71 -19.21 -7.02
C SER A 53 75.22 -19.02 -6.95
N SER A 54 75.91 -19.74 -7.81
CA SER A 54 77.36 -19.77 -8.04
C SER A 54 77.94 -18.37 -8.22
N LYS A 55 78.96 -18.03 -7.42
CA LYS A 55 79.80 -16.83 -7.61
C LYS A 55 80.56 -16.93 -8.93
N LYS A 56 80.05 -16.27 -9.98
CA LYS A 56 80.90 -15.73 -11.06
C LYS A 56 81.27 -14.31 -10.66
N GLU A 57 82.54 -13.95 -10.77
CA GLU A 57 83.00 -12.58 -10.55
C GLU A 57 82.33 -11.66 -11.56
N ILE A 58 81.41 -10.84 -11.05
CA ILE A 58 80.66 -9.85 -11.79
C ILE A 58 81.34 -8.51 -11.48
N GLY A 59 81.82 -7.81 -12.51
CA GLY A 59 82.46 -6.50 -12.36
C GLY A 59 81.61 -5.52 -11.53
N LEU A 60 82.27 -4.66 -10.76
CA LEU A 60 81.69 -3.75 -9.76
C LEU A 60 80.41 -3.03 -10.22
N GLY A 61 80.34 -2.62 -11.50
CA GLY A 61 79.16 -1.98 -12.10
C GLY A 61 77.93 -2.90 -12.21
N LYS A 62 78.10 -4.16 -12.63
CA LYS A 62 76.99 -5.13 -12.70
C LYS A 62 76.52 -5.55 -11.31
N SER A 63 77.43 -5.69 -10.34
CA SER A 63 77.06 -5.93 -8.94
C SER A 63 76.26 -4.77 -8.34
N GLN A 64 76.63 -3.52 -8.69
CA GLN A 64 75.88 -2.33 -8.29
C GLN A 64 74.51 -2.22 -8.98
N ILE A 65 74.38 -2.64 -10.24
CA ILE A 65 73.10 -2.73 -10.95
C ILE A 65 72.20 -3.83 -10.33
N ASP A 66 72.76 -4.98 -9.96
CA ASP A 66 71.99 -6.02 -9.28
C ASP A 66 71.53 -5.59 -7.89
N LEU A 67 72.36 -4.85 -7.14
CA LEU A 67 72.00 -4.28 -5.85
C LEU A 67 70.95 -3.17 -5.99
N SER A 68 71.07 -2.30 -7.00
CA SER A 68 70.07 -1.26 -7.25
C SER A 68 68.75 -1.85 -7.74
N SER A 69 68.80 -2.86 -8.61
CA SER A 69 67.63 -3.62 -9.07
C SER A 69 66.92 -4.31 -7.91
N LYS A 70 67.65 -5.03 -7.04
CA LYS A 70 67.08 -5.62 -5.82
C LYS A 70 66.45 -4.57 -4.89
N ARG A 71 67.08 -3.39 -4.77
CA ARG A 71 66.54 -2.30 -3.95
C ARG A 71 65.27 -1.71 -4.55
N ILE A 72 65.20 -1.57 -5.88
CA ILE A 72 64.00 -1.11 -6.60
C ILE A 72 62.90 -2.16 -6.49
N SER A 73 63.20 -3.45 -6.69
CA SER A 73 62.22 -4.54 -6.52
C SER A 73 61.67 -4.59 -5.11
N LYS A 74 62.52 -4.39 -4.09
CA LYS A 74 62.07 -4.29 -2.69
C LYS A 74 61.17 -3.07 -2.47
N LEU A 75 61.51 -1.92 -3.06
CA LEU A 75 60.71 -0.70 -2.94
C LEU A 75 59.33 -0.86 -3.63
N ILE A 76 59.30 -1.54 -4.78
CA ILE A 76 58.06 -1.87 -5.50
C ILE A 76 57.23 -2.85 -4.68
N SER A 77 57.82 -3.92 -4.14
CA SER A 77 57.10 -4.89 -3.31
C SER A 77 56.54 -4.26 -2.03
N ASP A 78 57.31 -3.35 -1.40
CA ASP A 78 56.87 -2.62 -0.22
C ASP A 78 55.73 -1.64 -0.57
N GLY A 79 55.79 -1.00 -1.75
CA GLY A 79 54.72 -0.16 -2.29
C GLY A 79 53.44 -0.95 -2.61
N ASP A 80 53.57 -2.10 -3.25
CA ASP A 80 52.44 -2.99 -3.57
C ASP A 80 51.82 -3.57 -2.30
N ALA A 81 52.65 -3.97 -1.32
CA ALA A 81 52.18 -4.42 -0.01
C ALA A 81 51.43 -3.29 0.73
N PHE A 82 51.91 -2.05 0.63
CA PHE A 82 51.24 -0.89 1.21
C PHE A 82 49.87 -0.63 0.56
N ILE A 83 49.79 -0.61 -0.77
CA ILE A 83 48.52 -0.44 -1.49
C ILE A 83 47.55 -1.58 -1.16
N THR A 84 48.07 -2.81 -1.09
CA THR A 84 47.27 -3.99 -0.73
C THR A 84 46.74 -3.89 0.71
N ASN A 85 47.55 -3.45 1.66
CA ASN A 85 47.12 -3.24 3.05
C ASN A 85 46.05 -2.15 3.17
N ILE A 86 46.17 -1.05 2.43
CA ILE A 86 45.11 -0.03 2.38
C ILE A 86 43.83 -0.64 1.84
N ARG A 87 43.90 -1.37 0.73
CA ARG A 87 42.73 -2.00 0.13
C ARG A 87 42.06 -2.98 1.08
N VAL A 88 42.82 -3.87 1.73
CA VAL A 88 42.32 -4.82 2.72
C VAL A 88 41.72 -4.11 3.93
N ALA A 89 42.33 -3.02 4.42
CA ALA A 89 41.80 -2.25 5.53
C ALA A 89 40.51 -1.50 5.16
N CYS A 90 40.38 -1.02 3.92
CA CYS A 90 39.14 -0.44 3.42
C CYS A 90 38.05 -1.51 3.25
N ASP A 91 38.38 -2.64 2.63
CA ASP A 91 37.44 -3.76 2.44
C ASP A 91 36.94 -4.32 3.78
N ALA A 92 37.83 -4.47 4.77
CA ALA A 92 37.46 -4.91 6.12
C ALA A 92 36.54 -3.90 6.83
N ARG A 93 36.83 -2.60 6.73
CA ARG A 93 35.97 -1.55 7.31
C ARG A 93 34.60 -1.49 6.65
N GLU A 94 34.55 -1.55 5.33
CA GLU A 94 33.29 -1.60 4.57
C GLU A 94 32.50 -2.88 4.90
N TYR A 95 33.17 -4.01 5.11
CA TYR A 95 32.53 -5.23 5.58
C TYR A 95 31.88 -5.04 6.95
N PHE A 96 32.61 -4.49 7.93
CA PHE A 96 32.06 -4.22 9.26
C PHE A 96 30.89 -3.24 9.22
N LYS A 97 30.97 -2.19 8.40
CA LYS A 97 29.87 -1.25 8.19
C LYS A 97 28.62 -1.93 7.63
N ARG A 98 28.78 -2.76 6.58
CA ARG A 98 27.66 -3.51 6.01
C ARG A 98 27.06 -4.47 7.03
N THR A 99 27.87 -5.16 7.82
CA THR A 99 27.34 -6.08 8.84
C THR A 99 26.53 -5.33 9.90
N GLU A 100 27.02 -4.19 10.39
CA GLU A 100 26.32 -3.37 11.39
C GLU A 100 25.02 -2.79 10.81
N ASP A 101 25.06 -2.25 9.58
CA ASP A 101 23.87 -1.75 8.88
C ASP A 101 22.84 -2.86 8.64
N HIS A 102 23.30 -4.06 8.27
CA HIS A 102 22.44 -5.23 8.11
C HIS A 102 21.79 -5.65 9.44
N GLU A 103 22.54 -5.67 10.55
CA GLU A 103 22.01 -5.99 11.88
C GLU A 103 21.00 -4.94 12.37
N LEU A 104 21.30 -3.65 12.20
CA LEU A 104 20.39 -2.56 12.55
C LEU A 104 19.11 -2.61 11.71
N ASN A 105 19.23 -2.85 10.40
CA ASN A 105 18.08 -3.00 9.52
C ASN A 105 17.25 -4.24 9.87
N HIS A 106 17.91 -5.37 10.18
CA HIS A 106 17.24 -6.59 10.62
C HIS A 106 16.46 -6.37 11.92
N ASN A 107 17.06 -5.70 12.91
CA ASN A 107 16.40 -5.33 14.16
C ASN A 107 15.20 -4.40 13.92
N ARG A 108 15.33 -3.42 13.02
CA ARG A 108 14.24 -2.51 12.65
C ARG A 108 13.07 -3.25 12.00
N ILE A 109 13.35 -4.18 11.08
CA ILE A 109 12.32 -5.02 10.44
C ILE A 109 11.62 -5.88 11.49
N ARG A 110 12.39 -6.52 12.38
CA ARG A 110 11.82 -7.35 13.45
C ARG A 110 10.88 -6.57 14.36
N VAL A 111 11.27 -5.37 14.79
CA VAL A 111 10.40 -4.50 15.61
C VAL A 111 9.12 -4.12 14.86
N LEU A 112 9.20 -3.86 13.56
CA LEU A 112 8.02 -3.58 12.73
C LEU A 112 7.10 -4.80 12.60
N GLU A 113 7.64 -6.00 12.44
CA GLU A 113 6.88 -7.26 12.35
C GLU A 113 6.21 -7.61 13.70
N ASP A 114 6.94 -7.49 14.80
CA ASP A 114 6.41 -7.70 16.16
C ASP A 114 5.28 -6.70 16.49
N GLU A 115 5.44 -5.44 16.08
CA GLU A 115 4.38 -4.43 16.25
C GLU A 115 3.17 -4.70 15.33
N ALA A 116 3.41 -5.13 14.09
CA ALA A 116 2.34 -5.45 13.15
C ALA A 116 1.48 -6.62 13.65
N THR A 117 2.12 -7.67 14.18
CA THR A 117 1.44 -8.82 14.77
C THR A 117 0.63 -8.43 16.01
N ARG A 118 1.23 -7.70 16.96
CA ARG A 118 0.50 -7.20 18.15
C ARG A 118 -0.68 -6.30 17.78
N SER A 119 -0.48 -5.37 16.85
CA SER A 119 -1.55 -4.49 16.38
C SER A 119 -2.68 -5.25 15.71
N LEU A 120 -2.37 -6.30 14.95
CA LEU A 120 -3.37 -7.15 14.32
C LEU A 120 -4.19 -7.92 15.36
N GLU A 121 -3.55 -8.45 16.41
CA GLU A 121 -4.24 -9.12 17.51
C GLU A 121 -5.19 -8.17 18.26
N VAL A 122 -4.74 -6.95 18.58
CA VAL A 122 -5.57 -5.93 19.25
C VAL A 122 -6.70 -5.48 18.33
N PHE A 123 -6.43 -5.28 17.04
CA PHE A 123 -7.44 -4.92 16.05
C PHE A 123 -8.54 -6.00 15.95
N ASN A 124 -8.17 -7.28 15.85
CA ASN A 124 -9.13 -8.37 15.79
C ASN A 124 -10.01 -8.43 17.05
N LYS A 125 -9.43 -8.21 18.24
CA LYS A 125 -10.19 -8.13 19.50
C LYS A 125 -11.18 -6.95 19.51
N ILE A 126 -10.79 -5.80 18.97
CA ILE A 126 -11.67 -4.65 18.80
C ILE A 126 -12.81 -5.02 17.83
N THR A 127 -12.51 -5.62 16.68
CA THR A 127 -13.50 -6.05 15.67
C THR A 127 -14.53 -7.03 16.24
N GLU A 128 -14.10 -8.04 17.00
CA GLU A 128 -15.01 -9.01 17.63
C GLU A 128 -15.99 -8.33 18.61
N GLN A 129 -15.56 -7.27 19.29
CA GLN A 129 -16.41 -6.54 20.22
C GLN A 129 -17.38 -5.58 19.51
N TRP A 130 -17.06 -5.12 18.30
CA TRP A 130 -18.02 -4.40 17.45
C TRP A 130 -19.18 -5.29 17.00
N GLU A 131 -18.91 -6.56 16.69
CA GLU A 131 -19.95 -7.55 16.37
C GLU A 131 -20.88 -7.79 17.58
N LYS A 132 -20.31 -7.94 18.79
CA LYS A 132 -21.09 -8.08 20.04
C LYS A 132 -21.91 -6.83 20.38
N ALA A 133 -21.36 -5.64 20.12
CA ALA A 133 -22.08 -4.38 20.33
C ALA A 133 -23.26 -4.21 19.36
N GLN A 134 -23.18 -4.81 18.17
CA GLN A 134 -24.26 -4.82 17.18
C GLN A 134 -25.42 -5.77 17.58
N GLU A 135 -25.12 -6.83 18.32
CA GLU A 135 -26.10 -7.82 18.80
C GLU A 135 -26.82 -7.40 20.10
N SER A 136 -26.31 -6.38 20.80
CA SER A 136 -26.86 -5.94 22.09
C SER A 136 -28.06 -4.99 21.93
N GLU A 137 -29.21 -5.35 22.51
CA GLU A 137 -30.46 -4.57 22.43
C GLU A 137 -30.57 -3.45 23.48
N LEU A 138 -29.72 -3.45 24.51
CA LEU A 138 -29.74 -2.47 25.61
C LEU A 138 -28.88 -1.23 25.32
N LEU A 139 -29.50 -0.05 25.35
CA LEU A 139 -28.90 1.23 24.96
C LEU A 139 -27.75 1.70 25.89
N ASP A 140 -27.86 1.45 27.20
CA ASP A 140 -26.83 1.86 28.16
C ASP A 140 -25.59 0.95 28.10
N GLU A 141 -25.79 -0.36 27.92
CA GLU A 141 -24.71 -1.33 27.75
C GLU A 141 -23.95 -1.11 26.43
N THR A 142 -24.67 -0.84 25.33
CA THR A 142 -24.05 -0.51 24.04
C THR A 142 -23.22 0.77 24.11
N LYS A 143 -23.67 1.80 24.85
CA LYS A 143 -22.92 3.05 25.03
C LYS A 143 -21.63 2.83 25.82
N GLU A 144 -21.67 2.09 26.92
CA GLU A 144 -20.48 1.77 27.71
C GLU A 144 -19.46 0.94 26.89
N MET A 145 -19.95 -0.01 26.09
CA MET A 145 -19.13 -0.80 25.16
C MET A 145 -18.48 0.09 24.09
N LEU A 146 -19.21 1.07 23.55
CA LEU A 146 -18.71 2.00 22.54
C LEU A 146 -17.60 2.91 23.10
N ASP A 147 -17.76 3.40 24.33
CA ASP A 147 -16.76 4.25 24.99
C ASP A 147 -15.48 3.46 25.30
N LYS A 148 -15.61 2.19 25.74
CA LYS A 148 -14.48 1.25 25.90
C LYS A 148 -13.78 0.97 24.57
N GLN A 149 -14.52 0.77 23.47
CA GLN A 149 -13.90 0.58 22.15
C GLN A 149 -13.19 1.83 21.64
N ASN A 150 -13.78 3.01 21.87
CA ASN A 150 -13.17 4.29 21.47
C ASN A 150 -11.85 4.56 22.22
N THR A 151 -11.76 4.18 23.50
CA THR A 151 -10.51 4.28 24.26
C THR A 151 -9.45 3.30 23.74
N LEU A 152 -9.80 2.03 23.48
CA LEU A 152 -8.88 1.06 22.90
C LEU A 152 -8.36 1.48 21.50
N CYS A 153 -9.21 2.05 20.65
CA CYS A 153 -8.80 2.60 19.36
C CYS A 153 -7.83 3.79 19.52
N LYS A 154 -8.05 4.66 20.50
CA LYS A 154 -7.14 5.78 20.80
C LYS A 154 -5.79 5.28 21.30
N ASP A 155 -5.77 4.26 22.13
CA ASP A 155 -4.55 3.67 22.66
C ASP A 155 -3.73 3.00 21.55
N LEU A 156 -4.37 2.23 20.65
CA LEU A 156 -3.71 1.66 19.46
C LEU A 156 -3.09 2.75 18.56
N ILE A 157 -3.81 3.86 18.33
CA ILE A 157 -3.29 4.99 17.56
C ILE A 157 -2.12 5.66 18.29
N ALA A 158 -2.18 5.78 19.61
CA ALA A 158 -1.10 6.36 20.41
C ALA A 158 0.17 5.49 20.34
N GLU A 159 0.05 4.17 20.41
CA GLU A 159 1.18 3.23 20.24
C GLU A 159 1.80 3.33 18.84
N LYS A 160 0.97 3.39 17.79
CA LYS A 160 1.45 3.63 16.42
C LYS A 160 2.18 4.96 16.27
N ASN A 161 1.63 6.03 16.84
CA ASN A 161 2.26 7.35 16.81
C ASN A 161 3.59 7.37 17.59
N LYS A 162 3.66 6.64 18.71
CA LYS A 162 4.90 6.47 19.48
C LYS A 162 5.98 5.79 18.64
N LEU A 163 5.65 4.67 17.98
CA LEU A 163 6.59 3.97 17.10
C LEU A 163 7.02 4.83 15.91
N ILE A 164 6.09 5.58 15.30
CA ILE A 164 6.42 6.51 14.20
C ILE A 164 7.44 7.55 14.67
N ASN A 165 7.26 8.11 15.87
CA ASN A 165 8.19 9.09 16.43
C ASN A 165 9.55 8.47 16.73
N GLU A 166 9.60 7.26 17.29
CA GLU A 166 10.85 6.52 17.55
C GLU A 166 11.60 6.23 16.23
N LEU A 167 10.90 5.77 15.19
CA LEU A 167 11.48 5.50 13.88
C LEU A 167 11.95 6.76 13.15
N ASN A 168 11.20 7.87 13.27
CA ASN A 168 11.58 9.15 12.66
C ASN A 168 12.78 9.78 13.36
N LEU A 169 12.84 9.72 14.70
CA LEU A 169 13.97 10.24 15.47
C LEU A 169 15.26 9.47 15.14
N ASN A 170 15.16 8.14 15.06
CA ASN A 170 16.28 7.28 14.67
C ASN A 170 16.68 7.47 13.21
N ALA A 171 15.75 7.75 12.27
CA ALA A 171 16.12 7.97 10.88
C ALA A 171 16.85 9.30 10.62
N PHE A 172 16.44 10.38 11.31
CA PHE A 172 16.99 11.71 11.05
C PHE A 172 18.29 12.02 11.81
N LEU A 173 18.44 11.53 13.05
CA LEU A 173 19.63 11.84 13.86
C LEU A 173 20.81 10.90 13.55
N ASP A 174 20.59 9.59 13.49
CA ASP A 174 21.67 8.63 13.20
C ASP A 174 22.30 8.87 11.83
N GLN A 175 21.48 9.11 10.80
CA GLN A 175 21.99 9.20 9.44
C GLN A 175 22.86 10.46 9.23
N ARG A 176 22.48 11.59 9.85
CA ARG A 176 23.22 12.84 9.70
C ARG A 176 24.48 12.87 10.57
N GLU A 177 24.41 12.37 11.80
CA GLU A 177 25.53 12.40 12.73
C GLU A 177 26.60 11.36 12.34
N LYS A 178 26.21 10.15 11.90
CA LYS A 178 27.14 9.14 11.37
C LYS A 178 27.84 9.62 10.10
N LEU A 179 27.11 10.12 9.10
CA LEU A 179 27.72 10.62 7.86
C LEU A 179 28.72 11.76 8.11
N THR A 180 28.41 12.66 9.04
CA THR A 180 29.30 13.79 9.36
C THR A 180 30.54 13.35 10.14
N SER A 181 30.37 12.44 11.12
CA SER A 181 31.48 11.90 11.89
C SER A 181 32.40 11.03 11.04
N GLU A 182 31.84 10.20 10.16
CA GLU A 182 32.59 9.33 9.23
C GLU A 182 33.40 10.16 8.24
N GLN A 183 32.78 11.17 7.61
CA GLN A 183 33.51 12.08 6.71
C GLN A 183 34.65 12.79 7.45
N ASN A 184 34.43 13.27 8.68
CA ASN A 184 35.49 13.92 9.46
C ASN A 184 36.64 12.96 9.83
N ALA A 185 36.36 11.69 10.10
CA ALA A 185 37.38 10.68 10.35
C ALA A 185 38.19 10.34 9.07
N GLU A 186 37.52 10.25 7.91
CA GLU A 186 38.17 10.07 6.61
C GLU A 186 39.10 11.25 6.26
N TRP A 187 38.61 12.48 6.43
CA TRP A 187 39.43 13.69 6.27
C TRP A 187 40.63 13.71 7.22
N GLY A 188 40.45 13.29 8.47
CA GLY A 188 41.53 13.21 9.46
C GLY A 188 42.63 12.21 9.08
N MET A 189 42.26 11.02 8.60
CA MET A 189 43.23 10.02 8.15
C MET A 189 44.00 10.49 6.90
N LEU A 190 43.29 10.98 5.88
CA LEU A 190 43.89 11.51 4.66
C LEU A 190 44.86 12.66 4.96
N MET A 191 44.48 13.56 5.88
CA MET A 191 45.31 14.71 6.26
C MET A 191 46.59 14.27 7.00
N ASN A 192 46.52 13.28 7.88
CA ASN A 192 47.69 12.72 8.54
C ASN A 192 48.64 12.03 7.55
N GLU A 193 48.09 11.38 6.52
CA GLU A 193 48.84 10.64 5.52
C GLU A 193 49.55 11.57 4.50
N ILE A 194 48.90 12.67 4.09
CA ILE A 194 49.52 13.74 3.30
C ILE A 194 50.70 14.37 4.06
N LYS A 195 50.53 14.65 5.36
CA LYS A 195 51.60 15.17 6.21
C LYS A 195 52.79 14.21 6.30
N GLN A 196 52.55 12.90 6.38
CA GLN A 196 53.61 11.90 6.43
C GLN A 196 54.41 11.83 5.11
N LYS A 197 53.73 11.92 3.96
CA LYS A 197 54.36 11.94 2.62
C LYS A 197 55.18 13.20 2.38
N GLN A 198 54.69 14.37 2.80
CA GLN A 198 55.44 15.64 2.70
C GLN A 198 56.74 15.60 3.51
N ASN A 199 56.71 15.06 4.73
CA ASN A 199 57.90 14.93 5.56
C ASN A 199 58.97 13.99 4.95
N LEU A 200 58.56 12.89 4.30
CA LEU A 200 59.49 11.97 3.64
C LEU A 200 60.17 12.57 2.40
N ASN A 201 59.44 13.36 1.61
CA ASN A 201 59.99 14.01 0.42
C ASN A 201 61.02 15.11 0.78
N LEU A 202 60.74 15.92 1.81
CA LEU A 202 61.67 16.92 2.31
C LEU A 202 62.99 16.31 2.81
N THR A 203 62.95 15.11 3.42
CA THR A 203 64.17 14.42 3.86
C THR A 203 64.99 13.82 2.72
N ASN A 204 64.36 13.44 1.60
CA ASN A 204 65.05 12.83 0.47
C ASN A 204 65.71 13.87 -0.46
N GLU A 205 65.09 15.03 -0.65
CA GLU A 205 65.68 16.13 -1.42
C GLU A 205 66.98 16.64 -0.78
N ASN A 206 66.98 16.81 0.54
CA ASN A 206 68.16 17.28 1.31
C ASN A 206 69.36 16.32 1.28
N ILE A 207 69.14 15.02 1.06
CA ILE A 207 70.21 14.01 0.95
C ILE A 207 70.79 13.97 -0.48
N SER A 208 69.97 14.28 -1.48
CA SER A 208 70.38 14.25 -2.90
C SER A 208 71.20 15.47 -3.32
N THR A 209 70.95 16.63 -2.72
CA THR A 209 71.69 17.88 -2.97
C THR A 209 73.04 17.92 -2.25
N ALA A 210 73.18 17.21 -1.12
CA ALA A 210 74.44 17.10 -0.37
C ALA A 210 75.46 16.10 -0.99
N LYS A 211 75.04 15.17 -1.86
CA LYS A 211 75.92 14.17 -2.48
C LYS A 211 76.51 14.57 -3.84
N LYS A 212 75.88 15.50 -4.57
CA LYS A 212 76.33 15.91 -5.91
C LYS A 212 77.37 17.03 -5.91
N SER A 213 77.66 17.67 -4.77
CA SER A 213 78.61 18.78 -4.65
C SER A 213 80.01 18.37 -4.15
N SER A 214 80.30 17.07 -3.98
CA SER A 214 81.53 16.58 -3.33
C SER A 214 82.50 15.75 -4.19
N GLU A 215 82.20 15.39 -5.45
CA GLU A 215 82.95 14.32 -6.16
C GLU A 215 83.42 14.62 -7.61
N THR A 216 83.67 15.88 -8.01
CA THR A 216 84.32 16.15 -9.31
C THR A 216 85.32 17.31 -9.28
N SER A 217 86.49 17.07 -8.69
CA SER A 217 87.77 17.65 -9.11
C SER A 217 88.83 16.63 -8.72
N ASP A 218 89.34 15.89 -9.70
CA ASP A 218 90.76 15.55 -9.83
C ASP A 218 90.93 14.32 -10.73
N THR A 219 91.95 14.39 -11.60
CA THR A 219 92.56 13.28 -12.35
C THR A 219 91.76 12.82 -13.59
N ILE A 220 92.23 12.88 -14.83
CA ILE A 220 93.46 12.26 -15.37
C ILE A 220 93.88 12.97 -16.68
N CYS A 221 95.20 13.15 -16.80
CA CYS A 221 95.94 13.63 -17.94
C CYS A 221 96.48 12.45 -18.78
N THR A 222 96.48 12.61 -20.11
CA THR A 222 97.37 12.04 -21.16
C THR A 222 97.28 10.58 -21.65
N PRO A 223 97.30 10.36 -22.99
CA PRO A 223 97.46 9.05 -23.64
C PRO A 223 98.91 8.79 -24.12
N ILE A 224 99.34 7.52 -24.15
CA ILE A 224 100.59 7.09 -24.80
C ILE A 224 100.28 6.37 -26.11
N PHE A 225 100.86 6.90 -27.18
CA PHE A 225 100.89 6.40 -28.55
C PHE A 225 102.13 5.53 -28.75
N ILE A 226 101.98 4.28 -29.23
CA ILE A 226 103.09 3.47 -29.73
C ILE A 226 102.72 2.95 -31.12
N SER A 227 103.43 3.49 -32.11
CA SER A 227 103.43 3.14 -33.52
C SER A 227 104.49 2.08 -33.80
N ILE A 228 104.09 0.91 -34.33
CA ILE A 228 105.01 -0.12 -34.82
C ILE A 228 104.67 -0.51 -36.26
N LYS A 229 105.70 -0.36 -37.11
CA LYS A 229 105.88 -0.86 -38.48
C LYS A 229 105.41 -2.31 -38.65
N LEU A 230 104.26 -2.49 -39.28
CA LEU A 230 104.08 -3.52 -40.30
C LEU A 230 103.92 -2.72 -41.60
N GLU A 231 104.36 -3.19 -42.77
CA GLU A 231 104.13 -2.43 -44.02
C GLU A 231 103.97 -3.29 -45.30
N PRO A 232 104.25 -4.61 -45.33
CA PRO A 232 103.88 -5.42 -46.51
C PRO A 232 102.68 -6.37 -46.35
N ILE A 233 102.14 -6.59 -45.14
CA ILE A 233 100.95 -7.45 -44.89
C ILE A 233 99.69 -6.63 -44.55
N LEU A 234 99.88 -5.36 -44.15
CA LEU A 234 98.81 -4.44 -43.80
C LEU A 234 97.84 -4.12 -44.92
N PRO A 235 98.22 -3.95 -46.21
CA PRO A 235 97.24 -3.53 -47.20
C PRO A 235 96.09 -4.51 -47.35
N TRP A 236 96.36 -5.82 -47.51
CA TRP A 236 95.35 -6.89 -47.66
C TRP A 236 94.61 -7.22 -46.36
N PHE A 237 95.32 -7.29 -45.23
CA PHE A 237 94.68 -7.50 -43.92
C PHE A 237 93.83 -6.28 -43.53
N ASN A 238 94.30 -5.05 -43.75
CA ASN A 238 93.49 -3.85 -43.58
C ASN A 238 92.35 -3.78 -44.57
N THR A 239 92.50 -4.15 -45.85
CA THR A 239 91.35 -4.09 -46.77
C THR A 239 90.27 -5.08 -46.39
N ASN A 240 90.63 -6.31 -46.00
CA ASN A 240 89.64 -7.30 -45.56
C ASN A 240 89.05 -6.96 -44.20
N TYR A 241 89.84 -6.43 -43.27
CA TYR A 241 89.36 -5.93 -41.98
C TYR A 241 88.45 -4.72 -42.13
N LEU A 242 88.80 -3.77 -43.02
CA LEU A 242 87.98 -2.60 -43.34
C LEU A 242 86.69 -3.01 -44.05
N LYS A 243 86.73 -3.96 -44.99
CA LYS A 243 85.54 -4.52 -45.63
C LYS A 243 84.64 -5.23 -44.64
N GLN A 244 85.18 -6.07 -43.76
CA GLN A 244 84.38 -6.74 -42.73
C GLN A 244 83.73 -5.74 -41.77
N ARG A 245 84.43 -4.65 -41.44
CA ARG A 245 83.88 -3.56 -40.62
C ARG A 245 82.83 -2.74 -41.38
N GLU A 246 83.02 -2.52 -42.68
CA GLU A 246 82.06 -1.87 -43.56
C GLU A 246 80.80 -2.73 -43.69
N ASP A 247 80.93 -4.03 -43.89
CA ASP A 247 79.82 -4.99 -43.91
C ASP A 247 79.07 -5.00 -42.57
N GLN A 248 79.79 -5.02 -41.44
CA GLN A 248 79.17 -4.89 -40.12
C GLN A 248 78.47 -3.54 -39.92
N ALA A 249 79.05 -2.44 -40.41
CA ALA A 249 78.42 -1.13 -40.35
C ALA A 249 77.14 -1.08 -41.19
N ILE A 250 77.15 -1.71 -42.36
CA ILE A 250 75.98 -1.85 -43.24
C ILE A 250 74.91 -2.75 -42.58
N GLU A 251 75.30 -3.83 -41.91
CA GLU A 251 74.37 -4.67 -41.15
C GLU A 251 73.73 -3.91 -39.98
N TYR A 252 74.53 -3.19 -39.19
CA TYR A 252 73.98 -2.34 -38.12
C TYR A 252 73.12 -1.21 -38.66
N GLU A 253 73.47 -0.63 -39.80
CA GLU A 253 72.66 0.41 -40.42
C GLU A 253 71.31 -0.16 -40.89
N LYS A 254 71.28 -1.36 -41.48
CA LYS A 254 70.05 -2.08 -41.82
C LYS A 254 69.22 -2.39 -40.58
N GLU A 255 69.84 -2.93 -39.52
CA GLU A 255 69.14 -3.21 -38.26
C GLU A 255 68.54 -1.94 -37.67
N LEU A 256 69.26 -0.80 -37.70
CA LEU A 256 68.74 0.49 -37.25
C LEU A 256 67.57 0.98 -38.10
N TYR A 257 67.63 0.83 -39.43
CA TYR A 257 66.51 1.17 -40.31
C TYR A 257 65.29 0.28 -40.05
N ASP A 258 65.49 -1.03 -39.89
CA ASP A 258 64.41 -1.98 -39.59
C ASP A 258 63.77 -1.68 -38.25
N LEU A 259 64.59 -1.41 -37.21
CA LEU A 259 64.11 -1.04 -35.89
C LEU A 259 63.30 0.26 -35.93
N ARG A 260 63.79 1.27 -36.66
CA ARG A 260 63.09 2.55 -36.83
C ARG A 260 61.77 2.38 -37.57
N THR A 261 61.74 1.52 -38.60
CA THR A 261 60.52 1.23 -39.37
C THR A 261 59.49 0.53 -38.50
N LYS A 262 59.91 -0.51 -37.77
CA LYS A 262 59.04 -1.22 -36.81
C LYS A 262 58.46 -0.28 -35.75
N TYR A 263 59.27 0.54 -35.10
CA TYR A 263 58.76 1.50 -34.11
C TYR A 263 57.82 2.54 -34.72
N SER A 264 58.09 2.99 -35.94
CA SER A 264 57.19 3.91 -36.67
C SER A 264 55.85 3.23 -37.00
N GLU A 265 55.87 1.97 -37.44
CA GLU A 265 54.66 1.18 -37.73
C GLU A 265 53.86 0.88 -36.47
N GLU A 266 54.52 0.42 -35.39
CA GLU A 266 53.89 0.17 -34.08
C GLU A 266 53.25 1.45 -33.53
N TYR A 267 53.96 2.59 -33.61
CA TYR A 267 53.43 3.88 -33.19
C TYR A 267 52.21 4.30 -34.02
N ASN A 268 52.27 4.16 -35.35
CA ASN A 268 51.15 4.49 -36.22
C ASN A 268 49.95 3.57 -35.99
N ALA A 269 50.17 2.27 -35.81
CA ALA A 269 49.12 1.30 -35.48
C ALA A 269 48.45 1.66 -34.15
N LEU A 270 49.24 1.96 -33.12
CA LEU A 270 48.73 2.40 -31.82
C LEU A 270 47.95 3.71 -31.94
N LYS A 271 48.47 4.68 -32.69
CA LYS A 271 47.80 5.97 -32.93
C LYS A 271 46.46 5.80 -33.62
N ILE A 272 46.37 4.92 -34.62
CA ILE A 272 45.11 4.60 -35.32
C ILE A 272 44.14 3.91 -34.35
N SER A 273 44.61 2.93 -33.57
CA SER A 273 43.78 2.22 -32.59
C SER A 273 43.20 3.18 -31.54
N LEU A 274 44.04 4.02 -30.93
CA LEU A 274 43.60 4.99 -29.94
C LEU A 274 42.68 6.06 -30.56
N GLY A 275 42.97 6.51 -31.78
CA GLY A 275 42.08 7.42 -32.51
C GLY A 275 40.69 6.81 -32.73
N ALA A 276 40.63 5.55 -33.16
CA ALA A 276 39.37 4.83 -33.32
C ALA A 276 38.62 4.65 -31.99
N GLU A 277 39.32 4.34 -30.90
CA GLU A 277 38.70 4.26 -29.57
C GLU A 277 38.11 5.60 -29.14
N VAL A 278 38.85 6.70 -29.30
CA VAL A 278 38.36 8.06 -29.00
C VAL A 278 37.09 8.37 -29.81
N GLU A 279 37.10 8.12 -31.12
CA GLU A 279 35.92 8.31 -31.97
C GLU A 279 34.72 7.46 -31.51
N THR A 280 34.96 6.21 -31.08
CA THR A 280 33.87 5.37 -30.55
C THR A 280 33.31 5.92 -29.23
N PHE A 281 34.16 6.43 -28.34
CA PHE A 281 33.73 7.03 -27.08
C PHE A 281 32.95 8.33 -27.32
N GLU A 282 33.38 9.16 -28.26
CA GLU A 282 32.64 10.37 -28.66
C GLU A 282 31.26 10.02 -29.24
N SER A 283 31.18 9.01 -30.10
CA SER A 283 29.91 8.50 -30.64
C SER A 283 28.98 8.00 -29.53
N HIS A 284 29.51 7.25 -28.57
CA HIS A 284 28.74 6.78 -27.41
C HIS A 284 28.26 7.93 -26.54
N LEU A 285 29.10 8.92 -26.27
CA LEU A 285 28.74 10.10 -25.50
C LEU A 285 27.62 10.88 -26.19
N GLN A 286 27.69 11.07 -27.51
CA GLN A 286 26.67 11.77 -28.26
C GLN A 286 25.33 11.02 -28.29
N LYS A 287 25.36 9.68 -28.43
CA LYS A 287 24.15 8.84 -28.30
C LYS A 287 23.53 8.99 -26.91
N LEU A 288 24.35 8.90 -25.87
CA LEU A 288 23.92 9.01 -24.48
C LEU A 288 23.33 10.41 -24.19
N LYS A 289 23.94 11.48 -24.69
CA LYS A 289 23.39 12.84 -24.59
C LYS A 289 22.00 12.93 -25.25
N SER A 290 21.85 12.30 -26.41
CA SER A 290 20.59 12.31 -27.17
C SER A 290 19.48 11.51 -26.45
N THR A 291 19.82 10.36 -25.85
CA THR A 291 18.86 9.57 -25.07
C THR A 291 18.47 10.28 -23.78
N TYR A 292 19.40 10.93 -23.08
CA TYR A 292 19.08 11.74 -21.89
C TYR A 292 18.17 12.91 -22.21
N GLN A 293 18.42 13.63 -23.30
CA GLN A 293 17.54 14.71 -23.73
C GLN A 293 16.13 14.20 -24.02
N LEU A 294 15.99 13.10 -24.76
CA LEU A 294 14.69 12.49 -25.03
C LEU A 294 13.99 12.03 -23.74
N ASN A 295 14.73 11.45 -22.80
CA ASN A 295 14.17 11.01 -21.52
C ASN A 295 13.71 12.19 -20.65
N LEU A 296 14.43 13.32 -20.71
CA LEU A 296 14.04 14.56 -20.04
C LEU A 296 12.70 15.08 -20.60
N GLU A 297 12.57 15.16 -21.93
CA GLU A 297 11.31 15.57 -22.58
C GLU A 297 10.14 14.63 -22.26
N LYS A 298 10.40 13.31 -22.22
CA LYS A 298 9.39 12.32 -21.80
C LYS A 298 8.97 12.52 -20.35
N LEU A 299 9.92 12.81 -19.46
CA LEU A 299 9.62 13.05 -18.05
C LEU A 299 8.82 14.35 -17.88
N ASP A 300 9.18 15.41 -18.61
CA ASP A 300 8.45 16.68 -18.59
C ASP A 300 7.02 16.51 -19.11
N TYR A 301 6.85 15.79 -20.23
CA TYR A 301 5.52 15.44 -20.74
C TYR A 301 4.69 14.65 -19.71
N ASN A 302 5.28 13.60 -19.12
CA ASN A 302 4.59 12.80 -18.09
C ASN A 302 4.19 13.67 -16.90
N TYR A 303 5.08 14.56 -16.45
CA TYR A 303 4.79 15.51 -15.38
C TYR A 303 3.63 16.44 -15.73
N GLN A 304 3.61 17.01 -16.95
CA GLN A 304 2.52 17.86 -17.41
C GLN A 304 1.18 17.12 -17.48
N VAL A 305 1.17 15.87 -17.94
CA VAL A 305 -0.03 15.03 -17.98
C VAL A 305 -0.54 14.72 -16.58
N LEU A 306 0.35 14.36 -15.64
CA LEU A 306 -0.02 14.13 -14.24
C LEU A 306 -0.60 15.41 -13.63
N LYS A 307 0.04 16.55 -13.85
CA LYS A 307 -0.42 17.85 -13.36
C LYS A 307 -1.83 18.20 -13.86
N ARG A 308 -2.08 18.04 -15.18
CA ARG A 308 -3.43 18.27 -15.74
C ARG A 308 -4.46 17.30 -15.15
N ARG A 309 -4.08 16.03 -14.99
CA ARG A 309 -4.96 15.03 -14.36
C ARG A 309 -5.30 15.41 -12.91
N ASP A 310 -4.35 15.94 -12.16
CA ASP A 310 -4.59 16.40 -10.78
C ASP A 310 -5.48 17.65 -10.73
N GLU A 311 -5.29 18.59 -11.65
CA GLU A 311 -6.16 19.76 -11.81
C GLU A 311 -7.60 19.33 -12.16
N GLU A 312 -7.76 18.44 -13.14
CA GLU A 312 -9.05 17.86 -13.53
C GLU A 312 -9.72 17.08 -12.39
N ASN A 313 -8.96 16.23 -11.69
CA ASN A 313 -9.44 15.48 -10.53
C ASN A 313 -9.89 16.42 -9.41
N THR A 314 -9.17 17.51 -9.18
CA THR A 314 -9.53 18.51 -8.16
C THR A 314 -10.86 19.18 -8.51
N VAL A 315 -11.04 19.57 -9.77
CA VAL A 315 -12.31 20.14 -10.27
C VAL A 315 -13.44 19.11 -10.15
N LEU A 316 -13.24 17.87 -10.61
CA LEU A 316 -14.23 16.80 -10.52
C LEU A 316 -14.64 16.50 -9.08
N LYS A 317 -13.67 16.40 -8.16
CA LYS A 317 -13.92 16.20 -6.73
C LYS A 317 -14.72 17.35 -6.14
N SER A 318 -14.42 18.60 -6.52
CA SER A 318 -15.18 19.77 -6.08
C SER A 318 -16.63 19.74 -6.59
N ASN A 319 -16.84 19.34 -7.85
CA ASN A 319 -18.16 19.20 -8.46
C ASN A 319 -18.97 18.07 -7.81
N GLN A 320 -18.35 16.92 -7.57
CA GLN A 320 -18.96 15.80 -6.86
C GLN A 320 -19.35 16.19 -5.43
N LYS A 321 -18.47 16.90 -4.70
CA LYS A 321 -18.77 17.41 -3.36
C LYS A 321 -20.01 18.32 -3.38
N ARG A 322 -20.10 19.27 -4.33
CA ARG A 322 -21.28 20.12 -4.51
C ARG A 322 -22.55 19.31 -4.81
N ARG A 323 -22.45 18.27 -5.65
CA ARG A 323 -23.58 17.37 -5.95
C ARG A 323 -24.04 16.62 -4.72
N ILE A 324 -23.12 16.09 -3.92
CA ILE A 324 -23.43 15.41 -2.65
C ILE A 324 -24.17 16.36 -1.71
N THR A 325 -23.66 17.59 -1.52
CA THR A 325 -24.34 18.58 -0.68
C THR A 325 -25.77 18.85 -1.15
N ARG A 326 -26.00 19.07 -2.45
CA ARG A 326 -27.35 19.27 -2.99
C ARG A 326 -28.27 18.07 -2.73
N LEU A 327 -27.76 16.85 -2.93
CA LEU A 327 -28.54 15.64 -2.68
C LEU A 327 -28.87 15.50 -1.19
N GLN A 328 -27.92 15.81 -0.31
CA GLN A 328 -28.13 15.80 1.13
C GLN A 328 -29.17 16.84 1.57
N ASP A 329 -29.15 18.04 0.97
CA ASP A 329 -30.19 19.06 1.20
C ASP A 329 -31.57 18.57 0.73
N THR A 330 -31.66 17.95 -0.46
CA THR A 330 -32.93 17.38 -0.93
C THR A 330 -33.43 16.26 -0.04
N LEU A 331 -32.55 15.40 0.46
CA LEU A 331 -32.88 14.30 1.36
C LEU A 331 -33.38 14.83 2.70
N ASN A 332 -32.69 15.84 3.27
CA ASN A 332 -33.14 16.49 4.51
C ASN A 332 -34.49 17.17 4.33
N ASN A 333 -34.71 17.86 3.21
CA ASN A 333 -36.01 18.45 2.89
C ASN A 333 -37.12 17.41 2.78
N LEU A 334 -36.86 16.25 2.16
CA LEU A 334 -37.82 15.15 2.09
C LEU A 334 -38.09 14.51 3.45
N ARG A 335 -37.07 14.32 4.29
CA ARG A 335 -37.25 13.85 5.67
C ARG A 335 -38.12 14.81 6.48
N ILE A 336 -37.88 16.11 6.38
CA ILE A 336 -38.70 17.13 7.05
C ILE A 336 -40.15 17.11 6.53
N LYS A 337 -40.36 16.96 5.22
CA LYS A 337 -41.71 16.85 4.65
C LYS A 337 -42.43 15.59 5.13
N SER A 338 -41.75 14.45 5.12
CA SER A 338 -42.30 13.16 5.56
C SER A 338 -42.69 13.17 7.03
N THR A 339 -41.82 13.66 7.91
CA THR A 339 -42.12 13.80 9.35
C THR A 339 -43.28 14.75 9.62
N LYS A 340 -43.37 15.87 8.88
CA LYS A 340 -44.53 16.78 8.95
C LYS A 340 -45.83 16.11 8.51
N GLN A 341 -45.81 15.35 7.41
CA GLN A 341 -46.98 14.61 6.92
C GLN A 341 -47.40 13.54 7.92
N GLU A 342 -46.46 12.79 8.47
CA GLU A 342 -46.76 11.76 9.48
C GLU A 342 -47.39 12.38 10.74
N GLN A 343 -46.87 13.51 11.21
CA GLN A 343 -47.46 14.24 12.33
C GLN A 343 -48.87 14.75 12.00
N GLN A 344 -49.07 15.28 10.79
CA GLN A 344 -50.38 15.73 10.33
C GLN A 344 -51.40 14.58 10.30
N TYR A 345 -51.02 13.42 9.75
CA TYR A 345 -51.90 12.24 9.72
C TYR A 345 -52.19 11.68 11.10
N LYS A 346 -51.23 11.72 12.03
CA LYS A 346 -51.47 11.32 13.43
C LYS A 346 -52.55 12.19 14.07
N VAL A 347 -52.42 13.51 13.96
CA VAL A 347 -53.41 14.47 14.50
C VAL A 347 -54.77 14.31 13.83
N GLU A 348 -54.82 14.17 12.50
CA GLU A 348 -56.08 13.98 11.76
C GLU A 348 -56.77 12.66 12.15
N ASN A 349 -56.01 11.57 12.31
CA ASN A 349 -56.56 10.30 12.73
C ASN A 349 -57.06 10.31 14.18
N GLU A 350 -56.36 10.99 15.09
CA GLU A 350 -56.82 11.23 16.46
C GLU A 350 -58.13 12.01 16.46
N GLN A 351 -58.21 13.11 15.71
CA GLN A 351 -59.41 13.93 15.59
C GLN A 351 -60.59 13.14 15.01
N LEU A 352 -60.38 12.39 13.92
CA LEU A 352 -61.41 11.54 13.31
C LEU A 352 -61.88 10.43 14.26
N SER A 353 -60.97 9.87 15.05
CA SER A 353 -61.30 8.85 16.05
C SER A 353 -62.15 9.43 17.19
N GLU A 354 -61.85 10.63 17.65
CA GLU A 354 -62.67 11.34 18.65
C GLU A 354 -64.06 11.70 18.11
N ASP A 355 -64.14 12.23 16.89
CA ASP A 355 -65.40 12.55 16.23
C ASP A 355 -66.26 11.30 16.01
N TYR A 356 -65.62 10.17 15.64
CA TYR A 356 -66.30 8.88 15.51
C TYR A 356 -66.87 8.41 16.87
N LYS A 357 -66.07 8.45 17.94
CA LYS A 357 -66.54 8.09 19.29
C LYS A 357 -67.74 8.95 19.71
N ARG A 358 -67.64 10.28 19.54
CA ARG A 358 -68.73 11.21 19.85
C ARG A 358 -69.98 10.90 19.03
N ARG A 359 -69.84 10.59 17.75
CA ARG A 359 -70.97 10.20 16.88
C ARG A 359 -71.61 8.88 17.34
N MET A 360 -70.80 7.90 17.76
CA MET A 360 -71.29 6.63 18.27
C MET A 360 -72.04 6.78 19.60
N GLU A 361 -71.54 7.63 20.51
CA GLU A 361 -72.25 7.98 21.75
C GLU A 361 -73.61 8.63 21.44
N ASN A 362 -73.62 9.63 20.55
CA ASN A 362 -74.85 10.29 20.11
C ASN A 362 -75.85 9.29 19.49
N TYR A 363 -75.37 8.33 18.70
CA TYR A 363 -76.20 7.27 18.11
C TYR A 363 -76.78 6.34 19.19
N SER A 364 -75.96 5.91 20.15
CA SER A 364 -76.42 5.08 21.28
C SER A 364 -77.51 5.79 22.10
N ASP A 365 -77.31 7.07 22.39
CA ASP A 365 -78.29 7.86 23.14
C ASP A 365 -79.58 8.09 22.35
N LEU A 366 -79.47 8.31 21.03
CA LEU A 366 -80.64 8.39 20.15
C LEU A 366 -81.42 7.06 20.15
N GLN A 367 -80.74 5.93 20.10
CA GLN A 367 -81.35 4.60 20.14
C GLN A 367 -82.08 4.36 21.48
N LYS A 368 -81.47 4.73 22.61
CA LYS A 368 -82.10 4.66 23.94
C LYS A 368 -83.35 5.54 24.01
N LYS A 369 -83.25 6.79 23.54
CA LYS A 369 -84.39 7.72 23.50
C LYS A 369 -85.53 7.19 22.63
N SER A 370 -85.21 6.64 21.46
CA SER A 370 -86.19 6.01 20.56
C SER A 370 -86.93 4.86 21.25
N LYS A 371 -86.20 3.94 21.91
CA LYS A 371 -86.80 2.83 22.65
C LYS A 371 -87.74 3.32 23.76
N LEU A 372 -87.31 4.29 24.57
CA LEU A 372 -88.12 4.88 25.64
C LEU A 372 -89.39 5.56 25.09
N LEU A 373 -89.28 6.26 23.95
CA LEU A 373 -90.43 6.86 23.29
C LEU A 373 -91.42 5.80 22.81
N ILE A 374 -90.95 4.72 22.19
CA ILE A 374 -91.82 3.62 21.75
C ILE A 374 -92.55 3.00 22.95
N GLU A 375 -91.83 2.69 24.03
CA GLU A 375 -92.43 2.13 25.25
C GLU A 375 -93.42 3.10 25.91
N SER A 376 -93.12 4.40 25.91
CA SER A 376 -94.02 5.43 26.43
C SER A 376 -95.28 5.56 25.57
N VAL A 377 -95.15 5.53 24.25
CA VAL A 377 -96.28 5.60 23.32
C VAL A 377 -97.16 4.36 23.46
N GLN A 378 -96.57 3.17 23.58
CA GLN A 378 -97.31 1.94 23.81
C GLN A 378 -98.09 1.95 25.12
N ARG A 379 -97.46 2.44 26.21
CA ARG A 379 -98.14 2.62 27.51
C ARG A 379 -99.30 3.61 27.42
N ASN A 380 -99.05 4.80 26.87
CA ASN A 380 -100.08 5.81 26.70
C ASN A 380 -101.25 5.29 25.84
N PHE A 381 -100.97 4.55 24.76
CA PHE A 381 -101.99 3.94 23.92
C PHE A 381 -102.83 2.91 24.70
N HIS A 382 -102.17 2.05 25.48
CA HIS A 382 -102.83 1.06 26.31
C HIS A 382 -103.73 1.71 27.37
N ASP A 383 -103.25 2.75 28.04
CA ASP A 383 -104.02 3.48 29.06
C ASP A 383 -105.25 4.17 28.45
N ILE A 384 -105.09 4.83 27.30
CA ILE A 384 -106.20 5.44 26.55
C ILE A 384 -107.19 4.37 26.09
N TRP A 385 -106.70 3.20 25.65
CA TRP A 385 -107.56 2.09 25.26
C TRP A 385 -108.42 1.61 26.42
N ILE A 386 -107.81 1.31 27.58
CA ILE A 386 -108.53 0.85 28.77
C ILE A 386 -109.58 1.89 29.18
N MET A 387 -109.22 3.17 29.21
CA MET A 387 -110.14 4.25 29.55
C MET A 387 -111.34 4.29 28.58
N ASN A 388 -111.10 4.19 27.27
CA ASN A 388 -112.16 4.20 26.27
C ASN A 388 -113.02 2.93 26.34
N GLU A 389 -112.41 1.77 26.58
CA GLU A 389 -113.10 0.50 26.74
C GLU A 389 -114.03 0.53 27.96
N GLU A 390 -113.54 1.05 29.09
CA GLU A 390 -114.34 1.24 30.31
C GLU A 390 -115.52 2.19 30.07
N ASN A 391 -115.28 3.32 29.38
CA ASN A 391 -116.34 4.25 28.99
C ASN A 391 -117.40 3.57 28.09
N LEU A 392 -116.99 2.72 27.15
CA LEU A 392 -117.89 1.95 26.29
C LEU A 392 -118.67 0.89 27.06
N LYS A 393 -118.04 0.19 28.01
CA LYS A 393 -118.73 -0.77 28.88
C LYS A 393 -119.81 -0.08 29.71
N GLN A 394 -119.50 1.08 30.29
CA GLN A 394 -120.48 1.87 31.02
C GLN A 394 -121.65 2.30 30.14
N LEU A 395 -121.39 2.73 28.90
CA LEU A 395 -122.44 3.08 27.94
C LEU A 395 -123.27 1.87 27.51
N GLY A 396 -122.63 0.73 27.27
CA GLY A 396 -123.28 -0.54 26.92
C GLY A 396 -124.18 -1.05 28.05
N ASN A 397 -123.71 -0.99 29.30
CA ASN A 397 -124.53 -1.35 30.47
C ASN A 397 -125.76 -0.45 30.60
N ARG A 398 -125.63 0.86 30.35
CA ARG A 398 -126.79 1.76 30.31
C ARG A 398 -127.78 1.39 29.20
N LEU A 399 -127.29 0.97 28.03
CA LEU A 399 -128.12 0.51 26.92
C LEU A 399 -128.85 -0.80 27.27
N LEU A 400 -128.17 -1.77 27.88
CA LEU A 400 -128.75 -3.02 28.35
C LEU A 400 -129.82 -2.77 29.42
N GLU A 401 -129.55 -1.86 30.35
CA GLU A 401 -130.52 -1.45 31.37
C GLU A 401 -131.75 -0.78 30.74
N ALA A 402 -131.55 0.13 29.78
CA ALA A 402 -132.64 0.71 29.02
C ALA A 402 -133.44 -0.35 28.23
N HIS A 403 -132.76 -1.34 27.64
CA HIS A 403 -133.40 -2.45 26.93
C HIS A 403 -134.24 -3.31 27.89
N ARG A 404 -133.71 -3.65 29.06
CA ARG A 404 -134.43 -4.39 30.11
C ARG A 404 -135.69 -3.65 30.53
N ILE A 405 -135.57 -2.35 30.81
CA ILE A 405 -136.71 -1.49 31.19
C ILE A 405 -137.79 -1.50 30.09
N ILE A 406 -137.42 -1.32 28.83
CA ILE A 406 -138.37 -1.31 27.70
C ILE A 406 -139.06 -2.68 27.55
N THR A 407 -138.30 -3.78 27.58
CA THR A 407 -138.83 -5.14 27.37
C THR A 407 -139.71 -5.63 28.51
N GLU A 408 -139.32 -5.37 29.76
CA GLU A 408 -140.11 -5.76 30.93
C GLU A 408 -141.32 -4.83 31.15
N GLN A 409 -141.13 -3.50 31.10
CA GLN A 409 -142.18 -2.54 31.47
C GLN A 409 -143.14 -2.20 30.33
N GLN A 410 -142.67 -2.08 29.08
CA GLN A 410 -143.51 -1.64 27.96
C GLN A 410 -144.08 -2.81 27.15
N LEU A 411 -143.36 -3.94 27.04
CA LEU A 411 -143.75 -5.09 26.21
C LEU A 411 -144.29 -6.28 27.03
N GLY A 412 -144.08 -6.30 28.36
CA GLY A 412 -144.57 -7.36 29.26
C GLY A 412 -143.93 -8.73 29.03
N LEU A 413 -142.77 -8.77 28.38
CA LEU A 413 -142.02 -10.00 28.11
C LEU A 413 -140.90 -10.19 29.14
N THR A 414 -140.54 -11.44 29.44
CA THR A 414 -139.39 -11.73 30.31
C THR A 414 -138.09 -11.42 29.59
N TRP A 415 -137.28 -10.51 30.13
CA TRP A 415 -135.99 -10.16 29.54
C TRP A 415 -134.95 -11.25 29.80
N ASN A 416 -134.29 -11.73 28.74
CA ASN A 416 -133.13 -12.60 28.82
C ASN A 416 -131.88 -11.79 28.44
N PRO A 417 -130.82 -11.78 29.27
CA PRO A 417 -129.60 -11.07 28.95
C PRO A 417 -128.97 -11.64 27.66
N PRO A 418 -128.59 -10.79 26.69
CA PRO A 418 -127.81 -11.23 25.55
C PRO A 418 -126.40 -11.64 25.99
N ASP A 419 -125.73 -12.48 25.20
CA ASP A 419 -124.37 -12.92 25.47
C ASP A 419 -123.40 -11.72 25.51
N ILE A 420 -122.93 -11.42 26.71
CA ILE A 420 -122.00 -10.30 27.03
C ILE A 420 -120.55 -10.77 27.20
N SER A 421 -120.23 -12.02 26.84
CA SER A 421 -118.87 -12.57 26.94
C SER A 421 -117.81 -11.71 26.22
N PHE A 422 -118.19 -11.03 25.13
CA PHE A 422 -117.30 -10.13 24.41
C PHE A 422 -116.95 -8.82 25.16
N MET A 423 -117.71 -8.44 26.20
CA MET A 423 -117.47 -7.25 27.04
C MET A 423 -116.52 -7.53 28.23
N GLU A 424 -116.16 -8.80 28.48
CA GLU A 424 -115.26 -9.20 29.58
C GLU A 424 -113.77 -9.07 29.24
N ASN A 425 -113.42 -8.76 27.99
CA ASN A 425 -112.03 -8.54 27.61
C ASN A 425 -111.44 -7.35 28.40
N VAL A 426 -110.13 -7.32 28.63
CA VAL A 426 -109.44 -6.17 29.21
C VAL A 426 -108.22 -5.88 28.37
N GLY A 427 -108.31 -4.81 27.57
CA GLY A 427 -107.19 -4.30 26.79
C GLY A 427 -107.33 -4.52 25.28
N PRO A 428 -106.41 -3.93 24.51
CA PRO A 428 -106.42 -4.05 23.07
C PRO A 428 -106.32 -5.52 22.68
N VAL A 429 -107.34 -6.01 21.96
CA VAL A 429 -107.31 -7.35 21.37
C VAL A 429 -106.02 -7.45 20.57
N LYS A 430 -105.22 -8.51 20.77
CA LYS A 430 -104.01 -8.78 19.96
C LYS A 430 -104.35 -9.18 18.52
N GLN A 431 -105.29 -8.48 17.89
CA GLN A 431 -105.59 -8.54 16.48
C GLN A 431 -104.98 -7.31 15.84
N ILE A 432 -103.67 -7.35 15.62
CA ILE A 432 -102.99 -6.80 14.44
C ILE A 432 -101.64 -7.52 14.39
N THR A 433 -101.61 -8.56 13.56
CA THR A 433 -100.42 -9.02 12.86
C THR A 433 -100.01 -7.94 11.85
N SER A 434 -99.47 -6.83 12.33
CA SER A 434 -98.57 -6.04 11.51
C SER A 434 -97.61 -5.36 12.46
N ILE A 435 -96.35 -5.75 12.32
CA ILE A 435 -95.23 -5.04 12.92
C ILE A 435 -95.45 -3.55 12.56
N PRO A 436 -95.47 -2.62 13.54
CA PRO A 436 -95.64 -1.21 13.28
C PRO A 436 -94.71 -0.78 12.14
N PRO A 437 -95.17 0.01 11.15
CA PRO A 437 -94.35 0.43 10.02
C PRO A 437 -93.01 1.08 10.43
N ALA A 438 -92.98 1.70 11.61
CA ALA A 438 -91.77 2.24 12.22
C ALA A 438 -90.73 1.17 12.62
N ILE A 439 -91.17 0.00 13.09
CA ILE A 439 -90.28 -1.13 13.40
C ILE A 439 -89.78 -1.78 12.11
N ILE A 440 -90.63 -1.91 11.08
CA ILE A 440 -90.22 -2.38 9.74
C ILE A 440 -89.18 -1.42 9.11
N ALA A 441 -89.40 -0.10 9.22
CA ALA A 441 -88.47 0.91 8.73
C ALA A 441 -87.14 0.91 9.50
N MET A 442 -87.16 0.71 10.82
CA MET A 442 -85.96 0.61 11.65
C MET A 442 -85.17 -0.67 11.35
N GLU A 443 -85.85 -1.78 11.11
CA GLU A 443 -85.23 -3.07 10.75
C GLU A 443 -84.63 -3.06 9.34
N LEU A 444 -85.28 -2.39 8.38
CA LEU A 444 -84.72 -2.14 7.05
C LEU A 444 -83.51 -1.19 7.08
N ALA A 445 -83.51 -0.16 7.92
CA ALA A 445 -82.37 0.74 8.09
C ALA A 445 -81.15 0.03 8.72
N LEU A 446 -81.38 -0.86 9.69
CA LEU A 446 -80.32 -1.70 10.28
C LEU A 446 -79.77 -2.76 9.30
N GLN A 447 -80.56 -3.18 8.30
CA GLN A 447 -80.09 -4.10 7.24
C GLN A 447 -79.30 -3.39 6.13
N SER A 448 -79.55 -2.11 5.86
CA SER A 448 -78.73 -1.33 4.90
C SER A 448 -77.30 -1.15 5.38
N ASP A 449 -77.06 -0.99 6.68
CA ASP A 449 -75.71 -0.81 7.25
C ASP A 449 -74.80 -2.05 7.11
N LYS A 450 -75.39 -3.25 7.06
CA LYS A 450 -74.64 -4.50 6.83
C LYS A 450 -74.17 -4.66 5.39
N LYS A 451 -74.85 -4.06 4.41
CA LYS A 451 -74.44 -4.11 2.99
C LYS A 451 -73.39 -3.07 2.64
N THR A 452 -73.41 -1.90 3.27
CA THR A 452 -72.40 -0.84 3.09
C THR A 452 -71.07 -1.16 3.78
N CYS A 453 -71.06 -1.87 4.92
CA CYS A 453 -69.80 -2.32 5.54
C CYS A 453 -69.01 -3.32 4.68
N ILE A 454 -69.68 -4.12 3.83
CA ILE A 454 -69.01 -5.09 2.95
C ILE A 454 -68.38 -4.40 1.73
N GLN A 455 -68.89 -3.23 1.30
CA GLN A 455 -68.34 -2.50 0.14
C GLN A 455 -67.18 -1.56 0.47
N LEU A 456 -66.91 -1.26 1.75
CA LEU A 456 -65.76 -0.45 2.19
C LEU A 456 -64.54 -1.28 2.64
N SER A 457 -64.61 -2.61 2.47
CA SER A 457 -63.54 -3.56 2.83
C SER A 457 -62.78 -4.11 1.59
N ILE A 458 -62.89 -3.44 0.43
CA ILE A 458 -62.07 -3.63 -0.77
C ILE A 458 -61.43 -2.28 -1.07
#